data_AF-A0A931RDW6-F1
#
_entry.id   AF-A0A931RDW6-F1
#
_cell.length_a   1.000
_cell.length_b   1.000
_cell.length_c   1.000
_cell.angle_alpha   90.00
_cell.angle_beta   90.00
_cell.angle_gamma   90.00
#
_symmetry.space_group_name_H-M   'P 1'
#
loop_
_entity.id
_entity.type
_entity.pdbx_description
1 polymer ?
#
loop_
_entity_poly.entity_id
_entity_poly.type
_entity_poly.pdbx_seq_one_letter_code
_entity_poly.pdbx_strand_id
1 'polypeptide(L)'
;MWLIALYGAAAFLSNPVVTQYLMAQYMTIDNDLRNCDPGSAVFNVISGLPFAGPIGKVGRTTSQVVAKSWYKSTFKTAEESLEYHFKQHGVGKTIEEYSRDAIEFFSKNKDKAQEVILNDDSSGFLIRDPGNPGGYFKIIDGAIKAVSFWYN
;
A
#
# COMPACT_ATOMS: atom_id res chain seq x y z
N MET A 1 13.45 -2.06 58.68
CA MET A 1 13.99 -0.74 59.10
C MET A 1 15.24 -0.51 58.26
N TRP A 2 15.36 0.39 57.30
CA TRP A 2 14.79 1.71 56.97
C TRP A 2 14.73 1.81 55.42
N LEU A 3 13.63 2.16 54.76
CA LEU A 3 12.95 3.45 54.51
C LEU A 3 13.21 3.99 53.08
N ILE A 4 12.13 4.51 52.50
CA ILE A 4 11.82 4.82 51.09
C ILE A 4 12.25 6.25 50.70
N ALA A 5 12.64 6.45 49.43
CA ALA A 5 12.30 7.61 48.58
C ALA A 5 13.01 7.47 47.21
N LEU A 6 12.58 7.99 46.06
CA LEU A 6 11.32 8.35 45.40
C LEU A 6 11.75 9.04 44.07
N TYR A 7 10.90 8.98 43.05
CA TYR A 7 10.90 9.78 41.82
C TYR A 7 11.83 9.44 40.64
N GLY A 8 11.17 9.21 39.50
CA GLY A 8 11.77 9.16 38.17
C GLY A 8 10.77 8.77 37.07
N ALA A 9 9.53 9.27 37.13
CA ALA A 9 8.64 9.24 35.98
C ALA A 9 9.07 10.34 34.99
N ALA A 10 9.54 9.94 33.81
CA ALA A 10 9.57 10.78 32.61
C ALA A 10 8.99 9.91 31.48
N ALA A 11 7.70 9.96 31.20
CA ALA A 11 7.04 11.02 30.43
C ALA A 11 7.76 11.31 29.11
N PHE A 12 7.21 10.71 28.04
CA PHE A 12 6.98 11.32 26.74
C PHE A 12 8.14 12.05 26.05
N LEU A 13 8.67 11.42 25.00
CA LEU A 13 8.77 12.07 23.69
C LEU A 13 8.28 11.10 22.61
N SER A 14 7.00 10.74 22.66
CA SER A 14 6.28 10.43 21.43
C SER A 14 6.28 11.71 20.60
N ASN A 15 7.18 11.77 19.61
CA ASN A 15 7.28 12.89 18.69
C ASN A 15 5.92 13.09 17.98
N PRO A 16 5.15 14.15 18.29
CA PRO A 16 3.78 14.29 17.79
C PRO A 16 3.73 14.61 16.29
N VAL A 17 4.88 14.84 15.64
CA VAL A 17 4.95 15.10 14.20
C VAL A 17 4.80 13.81 13.39
N VAL A 18 5.28 12.66 13.88
CA VAL A 18 5.26 11.42 13.09
C VAL A 18 3.90 10.73 13.14
N THR A 19 3.17 10.85 14.25
CA THR A 19 1.84 10.24 14.40
C THR A 19 0.76 10.95 13.60
N GLN A 20 0.89 12.26 13.34
CA GLN A 20 -0.05 12.99 12.48
C GLN A 20 0.12 12.64 10.99
N TYR A 21 1.34 12.33 10.54
CA TYR A 21 1.57 11.94 9.14
C TYR A 21 1.07 10.53 8.79
N LEU A 22 1.14 9.58 9.73
CA LEU A 22 0.60 8.22 9.54
C LEU A 22 -0.93 8.22 9.42
N MET A 23 -1.63 9.13 10.11
CA MET A 23 -3.08 9.31 9.97
C MET A 23 -3.45 10.03 8.66
N ALA A 24 -2.61 10.94 8.16
CA ALA A 24 -2.86 11.65 6.91
C ALA A 24 -2.72 10.75 5.66
N GLN A 25 -1.82 9.76 5.68
CA GLN A 25 -1.68 8.77 4.59
C GLN A 25 -2.85 7.78 4.55
N TYR A 26 -3.36 7.34 5.71
CA TYR A 26 -4.60 6.56 5.77
C TYR A 26 -5.80 7.36 5.29
N MET A 27 -5.92 8.64 5.68
CA MET A 27 -7.02 9.49 5.21
C MET A 27 -6.93 9.84 3.73
N THR A 28 -5.77 9.92 3.08
CA THR A 28 -5.71 10.24 1.64
C THR A 28 -6.00 9.04 0.76
N ILE A 29 -5.56 7.84 1.14
CA ILE A 29 -5.96 6.61 0.45
C ILE A 29 -7.46 6.37 0.68
N ASP A 30 -7.94 6.53 1.90
CA ASP A 30 -9.36 6.39 2.21
C ASP A 30 -10.22 7.49 1.57
N ASN A 31 -9.74 8.72 1.38
CA ASN A 31 -10.55 9.81 0.82
C ASN A 31 -10.62 9.76 -0.71
N ASP A 32 -9.59 9.23 -1.39
CA ASP A 32 -9.69 8.84 -2.81
C ASP A 32 -10.57 7.57 -2.99
N LEU A 33 -10.57 6.64 -2.03
CA LEU A 33 -11.43 5.45 -2.04
C LEU A 33 -12.87 5.71 -1.57
N ARG A 34 -13.12 6.69 -0.69
CA ARG A 34 -14.47 7.11 -0.24
C ARG A 34 -15.20 7.96 -1.29
N ASN A 35 -14.47 8.54 -2.23
CA ASN A 35 -15.04 9.16 -3.43
C ASN A 35 -15.25 8.16 -4.60
N CYS A 36 -14.85 6.90 -4.43
CA CYS A 36 -15.41 5.81 -5.22
C CYS A 36 -16.76 5.42 -4.60
N ASP A 37 -17.78 6.14 -5.05
CA ASP A 37 -19.19 5.85 -4.84
C ASP A 37 -19.47 4.32 -4.85
N PRO A 38 -19.94 3.72 -3.75
CA PRO A 38 -20.37 2.31 -3.75
C PRO A 38 -21.69 2.10 -4.54
N GLY A 39 -22.20 3.12 -5.23
CA GLY A 39 -23.48 3.13 -5.93
C GLY A 39 -23.49 2.77 -7.42
N SER A 40 -22.48 2.08 -7.99
CA SER A 40 -22.55 1.65 -9.40
C SER A 40 -22.32 0.15 -9.61
N ALA A 41 -23.00 -0.65 -8.80
CA ALA A 41 -23.54 -1.91 -9.29
C ALA A 41 -24.76 -1.61 -10.16
N VAL A 42 -24.55 -1.18 -11.41
CA VAL A 42 -25.59 -1.27 -12.45
C VAL A 42 -25.18 -2.31 -13.47
N PHE A 43 -25.44 -3.55 -13.08
CA PHE A 43 -25.94 -4.55 -14.00
C PHE A 43 -27.12 -3.93 -14.75
N ASN A 44 -26.95 -3.56 -16.02
CA ASN A 44 -28.06 -3.28 -16.91
C ASN A 44 -27.82 -4.02 -18.23
N VAL A 45 -28.35 -5.24 -18.24
CA VAL A 45 -29.04 -5.78 -19.41
C VAL A 45 -30.04 -4.73 -19.87
N ILE A 46 -30.14 -4.50 -21.19
CA ILE A 46 -31.30 -4.10 -22.00
C ILE A 46 -30.82 -3.20 -23.16
N SER A 47 -31.05 -3.74 -24.35
CA SER A 47 -31.15 -3.15 -25.68
C SER A 47 -31.55 -1.66 -25.77
N GLY A 48 -30.87 -0.92 -26.66
CA GLY A 48 -31.50 0.13 -27.47
C GLY A 48 -30.99 1.57 -27.28
N LEU A 49 -30.29 2.05 -28.33
CA LEU A 49 -30.09 3.44 -28.76
C LEU A 49 -28.97 4.29 -28.11
N PRO A 50 -28.35 5.21 -28.90
CA PRO A 50 -27.02 5.75 -28.66
C PRO A 50 -27.08 7.14 -28.02
N PHE A 51 -26.55 7.28 -26.81
CA PHE A 51 -26.32 8.61 -26.24
C PHE A 51 -24.96 9.12 -26.69
N ALA A 52 -24.98 9.98 -27.72
CA ALA A 52 -23.87 10.81 -28.13
C ALA A 52 -23.71 11.97 -27.15
N GLY A 53 -22.63 11.95 -26.38
CA GLY A 53 -22.09 13.10 -25.67
C GLY A 53 -20.58 12.94 -25.53
N PRO A 54 -19.77 13.99 -25.67
CA PRO A 54 -18.33 13.88 -25.45
C PRO A 54 -18.09 13.76 -23.95
N ILE A 55 -17.96 12.53 -23.45
CA ILE A 55 -17.53 12.27 -22.07
C ILE A 55 -16.02 12.51 -22.01
N GLY A 56 -15.65 13.78 -21.94
CA GLY A 56 -14.32 14.21 -21.55
C GLY A 56 -14.16 14.10 -20.04
N LYS A 57 -13.91 12.89 -19.54
CA LYS A 57 -13.25 12.66 -18.24
C LYS A 57 -12.41 11.40 -18.37
N VAL A 58 -11.09 11.58 -18.40
CA VAL A 58 -10.10 10.49 -18.33
C VAL A 58 -10.26 9.83 -16.96
N GLY A 59 -11.15 8.85 -16.90
CA GLY A 59 -11.35 7.99 -15.74
C GLY A 59 -10.09 7.18 -15.55
N ARG A 60 -9.29 7.55 -14.55
CA ARG A 60 -8.14 6.76 -14.13
C ARG A 60 -8.71 5.44 -13.61
N THR A 61 -8.44 4.32 -14.26
CA THR A 61 -8.97 3.02 -13.84
C THR A 61 -8.43 2.69 -12.45
N THR A 62 -9.21 2.02 -11.60
CA THR A 62 -8.80 1.67 -10.22
C THR A 62 -7.39 1.04 -10.17
N SER A 63 -7.06 0.22 -11.15
CA SER A 63 -5.72 -0.35 -11.35
C SER A 63 -4.59 0.69 -11.46
N GLN A 64 -4.80 1.82 -12.15
CA GLN A 64 -3.78 2.89 -12.27
C GLN A 64 -3.57 3.65 -10.95
N VAL A 65 -4.58 3.72 -10.09
CA VAL A 65 -4.42 4.32 -8.75
C VAL A 65 -3.65 3.37 -7.85
N VAL A 66 -4.00 2.08 -7.91
CA VAL A 66 -3.33 1.02 -7.15
C VAL A 66 -1.87 0.84 -7.56
N ALA A 67 -1.57 0.90 -8.87
CA ALA A 67 -0.22 0.79 -9.40
C ALA A 67 0.71 1.90 -8.90
N LYS A 68 0.19 3.07 -8.48
CA LYS A 68 1.03 4.09 -7.85
C LYS A 68 1.62 3.64 -6.52
N SER A 69 1.01 2.68 -5.83
CA SER A 69 1.55 2.09 -4.61
C SER A 69 2.61 1.02 -4.89
N TRP A 70 2.96 0.80 -6.16
CA TRP A 70 3.95 -0.18 -6.59
C TRP A 70 5.17 0.50 -7.19
N TYR A 71 6.32 -0.14 -6.99
CA TYR A 71 7.58 0.26 -7.59
C TYR A 71 7.93 -0.71 -8.72
N LYS A 72 8.11 -0.16 -9.92
CA LYS A 72 8.35 -0.95 -11.13
C LYS A 72 9.60 -1.84 -11.05
N SER A 73 10.63 -1.49 -10.28
CA SER A 73 11.94 -2.17 -10.30
C SER A 73 12.43 -2.38 -11.76
N THR A 74 12.70 -3.62 -12.14
CA THR A 74 13.14 -4.05 -13.49
C THR A 74 12.03 -4.10 -14.55
N PHE A 75 10.76 -3.92 -14.17
CA PHE A 75 9.63 -3.86 -15.12
C PHE A 75 9.60 -2.51 -15.86
N LYS A 76 8.86 -2.46 -16.98
CA LYS A 76 8.72 -1.23 -17.76
C LYS A 76 7.81 -0.24 -17.05
N THR A 77 6.75 -0.73 -16.38
CA THR A 77 5.79 0.08 -15.64
C THR A 77 5.46 -0.51 -14.28
N ALA A 78 4.86 0.29 -13.39
CA ALA A 78 4.41 -0.18 -12.08
C ALA A 78 3.19 -1.11 -12.20
N GLU A 79 2.34 -0.88 -13.20
CA GLU A 79 1.21 -1.73 -13.56
C GLU A 79 1.69 -3.14 -13.94
N GLU A 80 2.72 -3.25 -14.79
CA GLU A 80 3.30 -4.55 -15.17
C GLU A 80 3.87 -5.30 -13.96
N SER A 81 4.55 -4.57 -13.06
CA SER A 81 5.08 -5.16 -11.81
C SER A 81 3.96 -5.68 -10.92
N LEU A 82 2.92 -4.87 -10.69
CA LEU A 82 1.77 -5.25 -9.90
C LEU A 82 1.05 -6.46 -10.49
N GLU A 83 0.74 -6.44 -11.80
CA GLU A 83 0.03 -7.54 -12.45
C GLU A 83 0.84 -8.85 -12.38
N TYR A 84 2.16 -8.77 -12.61
CA TYR A 84 3.05 -9.92 -12.47
C TYR A 84 3.02 -10.49 -11.06
N HIS A 85 3.24 -9.67 -10.03
CA HIS A 85 3.28 -10.13 -8.64
C HIS A 85 1.92 -10.59 -8.13
N PHE A 86 0.84 -9.92 -8.51
CA PHE A 86 -0.52 -10.35 -8.21
C PHE A 86 -0.83 -11.72 -8.82
N LYS A 87 -0.42 -11.97 -10.06
CA LYS A 87 -0.62 -13.29 -10.69
C LYS A 87 0.14 -14.40 -9.97
N GLN A 88 1.32 -14.12 -9.43
CA GLN A 88 2.14 -15.10 -8.71
C GLN A 88 1.69 -15.30 -7.25
N HIS A 89 1.23 -14.24 -6.59
CA HIS A 89 1.10 -14.20 -5.13
C HIS A 89 -0.22 -13.63 -4.61
N GLY A 90 -1.19 -13.32 -5.48
CA GLY A 90 -2.46 -12.70 -5.08
C GLY A 90 -3.40 -13.60 -4.28
N VAL A 91 -3.22 -14.93 -4.31
CA VAL A 91 -3.97 -15.93 -3.52
C VAL A 91 -5.49 -15.63 -3.43
N GLY A 92 -6.16 -15.61 -4.58
CA GLY A 92 -7.63 -15.44 -4.64
C GLY A 92 -8.16 -14.06 -4.23
N LYS A 93 -7.29 -13.10 -3.91
CA LYS A 93 -7.64 -11.70 -3.64
C LYS A 93 -7.94 -10.95 -4.93
N THR A 94 -8.58 -9.80 -4.82
CA THR A 94 -8.54 -8.80 -5.90
C THR A 94 -7.20 -8.06 -5.90
N ILE A 95 -6.89 -7.39 -7.01
CA ILE A 95 -5.64 -6.64 -7.16
C ILE A 95 -5.55 -5.47 -6.16
N GLU A 96 -6.70 -4.89 -5.82
CA GLU A 96 -6.85 -3.84 -4.81
C GLU A 96 -6.57 -4.36 -3.41
N GLU A 97 -7.18 -5.50 -3.04
CA GLU A 97 -6.97 -6.12 -1.73
C GLU A 97 -5.53 -6.53 -1.54
N TYR A 98 -4.94 -7.18 -2.54
CA TYR A 98 -3.53 -7.58 -2.56
C TYR A 98 -2.59 -6.39 -2.31
N SER A 99 -2.84 -5.29 -3.01
CA SER A 99 -2.02 -4.09 -2.88
C SER A 99 -2.18 -3.39 -1.54
N ARG A 100 -3.42 -3.33 -1.02
CA ARG A 100 -3.69 -2.79 0.32
C ARG A 100 -2.97 -3.63 1.37
N ASP A 101 -3.09 -4.94 1.30
CA ASP A 101 -2.46 -5.87 2.24
C ASP A 101 -0.93 -5.73 2.24
N ALA A 102 -0.30 -5.52 1.06
CA ALA A 102 1.14 -5.29 0.97
C ALA A 102 1.58 -4.03 1.75
N ILE A 103 0.87 -2.91 1.58
CA ILE A 103 1.20 -1.65 2.26
C ILE A 103 0.93 -1.74 3.76
N GLU A 104 -0.19 -2.36 4.15
CA GLU A 104 -0.50 -2.62 5.55
C GLU A 104 0.54 -3.53 6.21
N PHE A 105 0.96 -4.57 5.52
CA PHE A 105 1.96 -5.51 6.01
C PHE A 105 3.28 -4.80 6.31
N PHE A 106 3.78 -3.99 5.39
CA PHE A 106 4.99 -3.20 5.63
C PHE A 106 4.80 -2.24 6.80
N SER A 107 3.68 -1.52 6.85
CA SER A 107 3.41 -0.55 7.91
C SER A 107 3.42 -1.20 9.30
N LYS A 108 2.88 -2.42 9.42
CA LYS A 108 2.80 -3.20 10.67
C LYS A 108 4.13 -3.88 11.05
N ASN A 109 5.00 -4.17 10.09
CA ASN A 109 6.22 -4.97 10.30
C ASN A 109 7.52 -4.23 9.93
N LYS A 110 7.46 -2.90 9.75
CA LYS A 110 8.62 -2.07 9.38
C LYS A 110 9.78 -2.15 10.36
N ASP A 111 9.50 -2.51 11.62
CA ASP A 111 10.50 -2.76 12.67
C ASP A 111 11.36 -4.00 12.39
N LYS A 112 10.86 -4.92 11.56
CA LYS A 112 11.55 -6.14 11.12
C LYS A 112 12.19 -5.98 9.74
N ALA A 113 12.08 -4.80 9.14
CA ALA A 113 12.61 -4.54 7.80
C ALA A 113 14.14 -4.52 7.81
N GLN A 114 14.74 -5.25 6.88
CA GLN A 114 16.17 -5.27 6.63
C GLN A 114 16.46 -4.43 5.39
N GLU A 115 17.42 -3.52 5.47
CA GLU A 115 17.89 -2.79 4.29
C GLU A 115 18.59 -3.74 3.31
N VAL A 116 18.21 -3.67 2.04
CA VAL A 116 18.74 -4.52 0.97
C VAL A 116 18.97 -3.71 -0.31
N ILE A 117 19.81 -4.23 -1.19
CA ILE A 117 19.92 -3.74 -2.56
C ILE A 117 18.98 -4.57 -3.44
N LEU A 118 18.09 -3.88 -4.16
CA LEU A 118 17.15 -4.48 -5.11
C LEU A 118 17.85 -4.81 -6.43
N ASN A 119 17.18 -5.55 -7.31
CA ASN A 119 17.74 -6.00 -8.60
C ASN A 119 18.07 -4.86 -9.58
N ASP A 120 17.55 -3.65 -9.33
CA ASP A 120 17.86 -2.44 -10.09
C ASP A 120 18.96 -1.59 -9.44
N ASP A 121 19.78 -2.21 -8.58
CA ASP A 121 20.85 -1.60 -7.77
C ASP A 121 20.39 -0.50 -6.80
N SER A 122 19.07 -0.35 -6.63
CA SER A 122 18.51 0.66 -5.76
C SER A 122 18.30 0.12 -4.34
N SER A 123 18.39 1.00 -3.34
CA SER A 123 18.11 0.60 -1.94
C SER A 123 16.62 0.30 -1.73
N GLY A 124 16.35 -0.70 -0.90
CA GLY A 124 15.01 -1.11 -0.51
C GLY A 124 15.01 -1.83 0.84
N PHE A 125 13.87 -2.40 1.17
CA PHE A 125 13.61 -3.08 2.42
C PHE A 125 13.07 -4.47 2.15
N LEU A 126 13.62 -5.47 2.83
CA LEU A 126 13.11 -6.83 2.86
C LEU A 126 12.49 -7.11 4.21
N ILE A 127 11.24 -7.56 4.20
CA ILE A 127 10.62 -8.21 5.36
C ILE A 127 10.38 -9.65 4.96
N ARG A 128 11.09 -10.58 5.59
CA ARG A 128 10.95 -12.00 5.31
C ARG A 128 11.01 -12.80 6.60
N ASP A 129 10.04 -13.68 6.74
CA ASP A 129 10.00 -14.69 7.78
C ASP A 129 9.62 -16.04 7.13
N PRO A 130 10.42 -17.12 7.27
CA PRO A 130 10.15 -18.39 6.62
C PRO A 130 8.76 -18.95 6.96
N GLY A 131 7.98 -19.31 5.93
CA GLY A 131 6.63 -19.85 6.11
C GLY A 131 5.56 -18.80 6.47
N ASN A 132 5.91 -17.52 6.42
CA ASN A 132 5.03 -16.40 6.72
C ASN A 132 5.01 -15.39 5.56
N PRO A 133 4.02 -14.48 5.52
CA PRO A 133 3.98 -13.41 4.55
C PRO A 133 5.27 -12.59 4.56
N GLY A 134 5.64 -12.06 3.40
CA GLY A 134 6.84 -11.26 3.24
C GLY A 134 6.77 -10.39 2.00
N GLY A 135 7.77 -9.53 1.84
CA GLY A 135 7.82 -8.63 0.70
C GLY A 135 9.10 -7.82 0.61
N TYR A 136 9.28 -7.24 -0.57
CA TYR A 136 10.25 -6.19 -0.86
C TYR A 136 9.52 -4.86 -0.99
N PHE A 137 10.06 -3.83 -0.38
CA PHE A 137 9.45 -2.51 -0.32
C PHE A 137 10.47 -1.41 -0.56
N LYS A 138 9.99 -0.25 -0.97
CA LYS A 138 10.80 0.95 -1.15
C LYS A 138 10.04 2.15 -0.61
N ILE A 139 10.75 3.10 -0.02
CA ILE A 139 10.18 4.38 0.40
C ILE A 139 10.66 5.42 -0.60
N ILE A 140 9.73 6.09 -1.27
CA ILE A 140 10.01 7.16 -2.23
C ILE A 140 9.18 8.37 -1.80
N ASP A 141 9.84 9.50 -1.55
CA ASP A 141 9.20 10.74 -1.10
C ASP A 141 8.28 10.56 0.13
N GLY A 142 8.68 9.67 1.05
CA GLY A 142 7.91 9.33 2.25
C GLY A 142 6.70 8.43 2.02
N ALA A 143 6.45 7.98 0.79
CA ALA A 143 5.41 7.01 0.45
C ALA A 143 5.99 5.60 0.33
N ILE A 144 5.27 4.62 0.91
CA ILE A 144 5.59 3.20 0.80
C ILE A 144 5.20 2.71 -0.60
N LYS A 145 6.12 2.01 -1.25
CA LYS A 145 5.92 1.33 -2.53
C LYS A 145 6.23 -0.15 -2.38
N ALA A 146 5.30 -1.00 -2.75
CA ALA A 146 5.54 -2.43 -2.85
C ALA A 146 6.37 -2.73 -4.10
N VAL A 147 7.46 -3.48 -3.93
CA VAL A 147 8.23 -4.05 -5.05
C VAL A 147 7.73 -5.46 -5.32
N SER A 148 7.51 -6.24 -4.26
CA SER A 148 6.92 -7.58 -4.32
C SER A 148 6.30 -7.92 -2.96
N PHE A 149 5.22 -8.70 -2.95
CA PHE A 149 4.56 -9.14 -1.73
C PHE A 149 4.02 -10.56 -1.90
N TRP A 150 4.14 -11.41 -0.88
CA TRP A 150 3.62 -12.77 -0.89
C TRP A 150 3.01 -13.13 0.46
N TYR A 151 2.00 -13.99 0.43
CA TYR A 151 1.30 -14.48 1.62
C TYR A 151 1.89 -15.77 2.22
N ASN A 152 2.84 -16.42 1.53
CA ASN A 152 3.33 -17.81 1.70
C ASN A 152 2.51 -18.85 0.90
#